data_AF-A0A661E397-F1
#
_entry.id   AF-A0A661E397-F1
#
_cell.length_a   1.000
_cell.length_b   1.000
_cell.length_c   1.000
_cell.angle_alpha   90.00
_cell.angle_beta   90.00
_cell.angle_gamma   90.00
#
_symmetry.space_group_name_H-M   'P 1'
#
loop_
_entity.id
_entity.type
_entity.pdbx_description
1 polymer ?
#
loop_
_entity_poly.entity_id
_entity_poly.type
_entity_poly.pdbx_seq_one_letter_code
_entity_poly.pdbx_strand_id
1 'polypeptide(L)'
;QGVRVMFRSEADREQSRALLDKELPLLVLEDIDSENPGLLAWLDEQEIRDIEKFALQQNILTLRNRVNELGVAEPVIVQQGAQRIVVQLPGVQDTAEAKRILGATATLEYRAVDFEHDVQNAVAGSVPAGSRLYKDRDGNPVLLKKAVIVTGDQIINASSGLDQESGSPQVSVSLDAKGARSMLKFTKKSVGKPMAVVYIENKNETILVDGVPVTRNRKIEEVISVATIRGVFSKRFQTTGLDSPKEAHELALLLRSGALAAPVNIVEERTIGPSLGKDNIEQGFNSVIIGFLAVLVFMALYYRVFGLVADLALSLNLVLIVAVLSMLQATLTMPGIAGIVLTVGMAVDANVLIFERIREELRNGNSPQASIQAGYEKAFSTIADANITTLIAAVVLLSYGTGAIKGFAVTLAIGIVTSMFTAILGTRAVINLIYGGRRVARLAI
;
A
#
# COMPACT_ATOMS: atom_id res chain seq x y z
N GLN A 1 -3.70 37.96 2.87
CA GLN A 1 -3.62 38.42 1.46
C GLN A 1 -5.01 38.23 0.87
N GLY A 2 -5.59 39.27 0.26
CA GLY A 2 -6.94 39.21 -0.30
C GLY A 2 -6.93 39.51 -1.80
N VAL A 3 -7.95 39.01 -2.51
CA VAL A 3 -8.19 39.32 -3.91
C VAL A 3 -9.20 40.46 -3.97
N ARG A 4 -8.82 41.57 -4.62
CA ARG A 4 -9.71 42.69 -4.89
C ARG A 4 -10.26 42.55 -6.31
N VAL A 5 -11.59 42.51 -6.42
CA VAL A 5 -12.29 42.50 -7.70
C VAL A 5 -13.09 43.81 -7.82
N MET A 6 -12.99 44.47 -8.97
CA MET A 6 -13.72 45.71 -9.26
C MET A 6 -14.77 45.44 -10.33
N PHE A 7 -15.97 45.97 -10.14
CA PHE A 7 -17.12 45.79 -11.01
C PHE A 7 -17.50 47.09 -11.70
N ARG A 8 -18.18 46.97 -12.86
CA ARG A 8 -18.66 48.12 -13.64
C ARG A 8 -19.97 48.67 -13.11
N SER A 9 -20.76 47.85 -12.42
CA SER A 9 -22.05 48.21 -11.83
C SER A 9 -22.26 47.49 -10.50
N GLU A 10 -23.16 48.03 -9.69
CA GLU A 10 -23.53 47.43 -8.41
C GLU A 10 -24.31 46.10 -8.59
N ALA A 11 -25.12 46.02 -9.65
CA ALA A 11 -25.81 44.79 -10.03
C ALA A 11 -24.83 43.64 -10.38
N ASP A 12 -23.72 43.94 -11.06
CA ASP A 12 -22.68 42.94 -11.35
C ASP A 12 -21.97 42.47 -10.07
N ARG A 13 -21.76 43.38 -9.10
CA ARG A 13 -21.19 43.03 -7.79
C ARG A 13 -22.11 42.07 -7.04
N GLU A 14 -23.40 42.37 -6.96
CA GLU A 14 -24.37 41.51 -6.25
C GLU A 14 -24.50 40.13 -6.89
N GLN A 15 -24.59 40.05 -8.23
CA GLN A 15 -24.61 38.76 -8.92
C GLN A 15 -23.33 37.96 -8.68
N SER A 16 -22.18 38.63 -8.69
CA SER A 16 -20.89 37.98 -8.45
C SER A 16 -20.75 37.51 -7.00
N ARG A 17 -21.20 38.31 -6.02
CA ARG A 17 -21.25 37.93 -4.61
C ARG A 17 -22.09 36.66 -4.40
N ALA A 18 -23.30 36.62 -4.95
CA ALA A 18 -24.17 35.45 -4.84
C ALA A 18 -23.55 34.20 -5.49
N LEU A 19 -22.81 34.36 -6.58
CA LEU A 19 -22.07 33.26 -7.21
C LEU A 19 -20.89 32.80 -6.35
N LEU A 20 -20.11 33.73 -5.79
CA LEU A 20 -18.96 33.44 -4.95
C LEU A 20 -19.37 32.76 -3.63
N ASP A 21 -20.43 33.22 -2.98
CA ASP A 21 -20.96 32.57 -1.77
C ASP A 21 -21.41 31.13 -2.04
N LYS A 22 -21.94 30.88 -3.25
CA LYS A 22 -22.41 29.55 -3.65
C LYS A 22 -21.28 28.61 -4.05
N GLU A 23 -20.30 29.09 -4.81
CA GLU A 23 -19.21 28.28 -5.38
C GLU A 23 -17.99 28.21 -4.45
N LEU A 24 -17.75 29.23 -3.63
CA LEU A 24 -16.58 29.40 -2.76
C LEU A 24 -16.99 29.85 -1.34
N PRO A 25 -17.73 29.02 -0.60
CA PRO A 25 -18.30 29.38 0.71
C PRO A 25 -17.25 29.63 1.82
N LEU A 26 -15.98 29.29 1.57
CA LEU A 26 -14.88 29.48 2.50
C LEU A 26 -14.31 30.91 2.46
N LEU A 27 -14.64 31.70 1.43
CA LEU A 27 -14.16 33.07 1.30
C LEU A 27 -15.00 34.02 2.17
N VAL A 28 -14.30 34.85 2.93
CA VAL A 28 -14.88 36.04 3.55
C VAL A 28 -14.94 37.14 2.51
N LEU A 29 -16.12 37.71 2.32
CA LEU A 29 -16.42 38.71 1.28
C LEU A 29 -16.82 40.05 1.92
N GLU A 30 -16.00 41.08 1.72
CA GLU A 30 -16.26 42.46 2.16
C GLU A 30 -16.50 43.37 0.96
N ASP A 31 -17.51 44.24 1.09
CA ASP A 31 -17.79 45.22 0.06
C ASP A 31 -16.80 46.39 0.14
N ILE A 32 -16.32 46.81 -1.03
CA ILE A 32 -15.53 48.03 -1.17
C ILE A 32 -16.42 49.08 -1.81
N ASP A 33 -16.85 50.04 -1.02
CA ASP A 33 -17.59 51.20 -1.51
C ASP A 33 -16.58 52.29 -1.94
N SER A 34 -16.31 52.34 -3.25
CA SER A 34 -15.45 53.34 -3.90
C SER A 34 -16.11 53.83 -5.20
N GLU A 35 -15.48 54.76 -5.95
CA GLU A 35 -16.02 55.26 -7.24
C GLU A 35 -16.47 54.16 -8.21
N ASN A 36 -15.82 52.99 -8.15
CA ASN A 36 -16.34 51.76 -8.75
C ASN A 36 -16.67 50.75 -7.65
N PRO A 37 -17.81 50.04 -7.73
CA PRO A 37 -18.17 49.01 -6.75
C PRO A 37 -17.14 47.88 -6.78
N GLY A 38 -16.61 47.51 -5.60
CA GLY A 38 -15.60 46.46 -5.47
C GLY A 38 -15.96 45.44 -4.41
N LEU A 39 -15.24 44.33 -4.43
CA LEU A 39 -15.39 43.24 -3.47
C LEU A 39 -14.00 42.72 -3.10
N LEU A 40 -13.72 42.64 -1.80
CA LEU A 40 -12.50 42.07 -1.24
C LEU A 40 -12.82 40.67 -0.74
N ALA A 41 -12.10 39.68 -1.28
CA ALA A 41 -12.24 38.28 -0.88
C ALA A 41 -10.95 37.78 -0.23
N TRP A 42 -11.05 37.16 0.95
CA TRP A 42 -9.91 36.49 1.60
C TRP A 42 -10.35 35.25 2.38
N LEU A 43 -9.38 34.41 2.76
CA LEU A 43 -9.60 33.28 3.65
C LEU A 43 -9.27 33.71 5.08
N ASP A 44 -10.11 33.32 6.04
CA ASP A 44 -9.79 33.50 7.46
C ASP A 44 -8.56 32.68 7.88
N GLU A 45 -7.83 33.15 8.89
CA GLU A 45 -6.63 32.46 9.35
C GLU A 45 -6.91 31.03 9.85
N GLN A 46 -8.07 30.81 10.47
CA GLN A 46 -8.43 29.47 10.94
C GLN A 46 -8.66 28.53 9.75
N GLU A 47 -9.35 29.01 8.73
CA GLU A 47 -9.62 28.25 7.51
C GLU A 47 -8.32 27.93 6.76
N ILE A 48 -7.37 28.87 6.69
CA ILE A 48 -6.04 28.62 6.11
C ILE A 48 -5.34 27.48 6.85
N ARG A 49 -5.33 27.51 8.19
CA ARG A 49 -4.70 26.45 9.01
C ARG A 49 -5.37 25.08 8.80
N ASP A 50 -6.69 25.06 8.67
CA ASP A 50 -7.44 23.83 8.46
C ASP A 50 -7.21 23.25 7.06
N ILE A 51 -7.12 24.10 6.03
CA ILE A 51 -6.72 23.72 4.66
C ILE A 51 -5.28 23.17 4.65
N GLU A 52 -4.33 23.85 5.30
CA GLU A 52 -2.94 23.37 5.38
C GLU A 52 -2.84 22.01 6.06
N LYS A 53 -3.55 21.83 7.18
CA LYS A 53 -3.59 20.56 7.92
C LYS A 53 -4.22 19.44 7.08
N PHE A 54 -5.33 19.73 6.41
CA PHE A 54 -5.98 18.78 5.52
C PHE A 54 -5.06 18.36 4.38
N ALA A 55 -4.43 19.34 3.71
CA ALA A 55 -3.50 19.08 2.61
C ALA A 55 -2.31 18.22 3.05
N LEU A 56 -1.76 18.50 4.24
CA LEU A 56 -0.65 17.72 4.79
C LEU A 56 -1.07 16.29 5.13
N GLN A 57 -2.23 16.10 5.76
CA GLN A 57 -2.76 14.75 6.07
C GLN A 57 -3.05 13.95 4.80
N GLN A 58 -3.67 14.56 3.80
CA GLN A 58 -3.90 13.91 2.51
C GLN A 58 -2.59 13.55 1.83
N ASN A 59 -1.61 14.45 1.80
CA ASN A 59 -0.29 14.17 1.23
C ASN A 59 0.42 13.02 1.95
N ILE A 60 0.30 12.90 3.28
CA ILE A 60 0.84 11.75 4.02
C ILE A 60 0.21 10.43 3.56
N LEU A 61 -1.12 10.40 3.36
CA LEU A 61 -1.81 9.21 2.86
C LEU A 61 -1.38 8.86 1.43
N THR A 62 -1.32 9.85 0.55
CA THR A 62 -0.83 9.69 -0.84
C THR A 62 0.61 9.17 -0.87
N LEU A 63 1.51 9.76 -0.07
CA LEU A 63 2.90 9.30 0.04
C LEU A 63 2.98 7.88 0.60
N ARG A 64 2.13 7.51 1.57
CA ARG A 64 2.08 6.15 2.10
C ARG A 64 1.69 5.14 1.03
N ASN A 65 0.68 5.45 0.23
CA ASN A 65 0.29 4.58 -0.89
C ASN A 65 1.43 4.46 -1.91
N ARG A 66 2.09 5.56 -2.25
CA ARG A 66 3.25 5.58 -3.16
C ARG A 66 4.40 4.72 -2.67
N VAL A 67 4.75 4.82 -1.39
CA VAL A 67 5.86 4.04 -0.84
C VAL A 67 5.52 2.55 -0.78
N ASN A 68 4.27 2.18 -0.46
CA ASN A 68 3.84 0.78 -0.51
C ASN A 68 4.01 0.18 -1.90
N GLU A 69 3.78 0.97 -2.95
CA GLU A 69 3.94 0.53 -4.34
C GLU A 69 5.41 0.41 -4.77
N LEU A 70 6.33 1.14 -4.14
CA LEU A 70 7.78 0.95 -4.34
C LEU A 70 8.28 -0.40 -3.80
N GLY A 71 7.44 -1.16 -3.08
CA GLY A 71 7.83 -2.44 -2.50
C GLY A 71 8.79 -2.31 -1.31
N VAL A 72 8.91 -1.10 -0.73
CA VAL A 72 9.77 -0.84 0.43
C VAL A 72 9.15 -1.49 1.66
N ALA A 73 9.93 -2.33 2.34
CA ALA A 73 9.53 -2.89 3.62
C ALA A 73 9.61 -1.80 4.69
N GLU A 74 8.49 -1.50 5.37
CA GLU A 74 8.44 -0.69 6.59
C GLU A 74 8.88 0.78 6.44
N PRO A 75 8.20 1.57 5.58
CA PRO A 75 8.50 2.99 5.48
C PRO A 75 7.98 3.79 6.68
N VAL A 76 8.74 4.78 7.12
CA VAL A 76 8.31 5.74 8.16
C VAL A 76 7.91 7.03 7.47
N ILE A 77 6.62 7.37 7.53
CA ILE A 77 6.07 8.60 6.97
C ILE A 77 5.34 9.33 8.09
N VAL A 78 5.93 10.42 8.55
CA VAL A 78 5.43 11.19 9.69
C VAL A 78 5.43 12.68 9.39
N GLN A 79 4.45 13.39 9.95
CA GLN A 79 4.45 14.84 9.96
C GLN A 79 5.59 15.38 10.82
N GLN A 80 6.29 16.40 10.32
CA GLN A 80 7.29 17.15 11.07
C GLN A 80 6.93 18.64 11.05
N GLY A 81 6.41 19.15 12.17
CA GLY A 81 5.93 20.54 12.25
C GLY A 81 4.69 20.79 11.38
N ALA A 82 4.44 22.06 11.04
CA ALA A 82 3.21 22.45 10.34
C ALA A 82 3.21 22.16 8.82
N GLN A 83 4.39 22.12 8.18
CA GLN A 83 4.51 22.13 6.72
C GLN A 83 5.50 21.10 6.16
N ARG A 84 6.01 20.16 6.98
CA ARG A 84 6.97 19.14 6.51
C ARG A 84 6.48 17.72 6.78
N ILE A 85 6.92 16.81 5.93
CA ILE A 85 6.70 15.38 6.04
C ILE A 85 8.08 14.72 5.95
N VAL A 86 8.40 13.89 6.94
CA VAL A 86 9.60 13.06 6.93
C VAL A 86 9.22 11.72 6.32
N VAL A 87 9.97 11.32 5.29
CA VAL A 87 9.83 10.03 4.62
C VAL A 87 11.15 9.28 4.75
N GLN A 88 11.12 8.11 5.40
CA GLN A 88 12.27 7.21 5.52
C GLN A 88 11.96 5.93 4.77
N LEU A 89 12.86 5.57 3.84
CA LEU A 89 12.73 4.42 2.95
C LEU A 89 13.90 3.47 3.17
N PRO A 90 13.81 2.55 4.14
CA PRO A 90 14.90 1.61 4.39
C PRO A 90 15.07 0.66 3.19
N GLY A 91 16.31 0.44 2.76
CA GLY A 91 16.64 -0.55 1.73
C GLY A 91 16.38 -0.13 0.28
N VAL A 92 15.99 1.12 0.02
CA VAL A 92 15.91 1.66 -1.35
C VAL A 92 17.31 1.82 -1.93
N GLN A 93 17.62 1.09 -3.00
CA GLN A 93 18.90 1.18 -3.70
C GLN A 93 18.92 2.36 -4.70
N ASP A 94 17.81 2.56 -5.43
CA ASP A 94 17.65 3.67 -6.37
C ASP A 94 16.89 4.84 -5.73
N THR A 95 17.64 5.78 -5.17
CA THR A 95 17.07 7.01 -4.60
C THR A 95 16.45 7.92 -5.65
N ALA A 96 16.90 7.86 -6.92
CA ALA A 96 16.37 8.72 -7.98
C ALA A 96 14.97 8.25 -8.43
N GLU A 97 14.77 6.94 -8.54
CA GLU A 97 13.47 6.36 -8.82
C GLU A 97 12.46 6.65 -7.71
N ALA A 98 12.86 6.49 -6.44
CA ALA A 98 12.02 6.83 -5.30
C ALA A 98 11.66 8.33 -5.29
N LYS A 99 12.60 9.23 -5.60
CA LYS A 99 12.32 10.67 -5.73
C LYS A 99 11.33 10.96 -6.84
N ARG A 100 11.46 10.31 -7.99
CA ARG A 100 10.53 10.47 -9.11
C ARG A 100 9.11 10.08 -8.68
N ILE A 101 8.94 8.94 -8.02
CA ILE A 101 7.62 8.45 -7.62
C ILE A 101 7.01 9.26 -6.46
N LEU A 102 7.82 9.67 -5.49
CA LEU A 102 7.34 10.43 -4.31
C LEU A 102 7.17 11.93 -4.59
N GLY A 103 8.06 12.50 -5.40
CA GLY A 103 8.03 13.90 -5.82
C GLY A 103 7.12 14.16 -7.02
N ALA A 104 6.68 13.13 -7.76
CA ALA A 104 5.77 13.30 -8.88
C ALA A 104 4.47 13.94 -8.41
N THR A 105 4.29 15.24 -8.67
CA THR A 105 3.00 15.92 -8.54
C THR A 105 2.06 15.59 -9.71
N ALA A 106 2.25 14.40 -10.29
CA ALA A 106 1.47 13.85 -11.37
C ALA A 106 0.00 13.77 -10.96
N THR A 107 -0.83 14.59 -11.58
CA THR A 107 -2.28 14.42 -11.56
C THR A 107 -2.75 14.06 -12.96
N LEU A 108 -3.85 13.33 -13.02
CA LEU A 108 -4.44 12.89 -14.27
C LEU A 108 -5.82 13.50 -14.40
N GLU A 109 -6.13 14.00 -15.60
CA GLU A 109 -7.43 14.57 -15.90
C GLU A 109 -8.01 13.93 -17.16
N TYR A 110 -9.21 13.39 -17.03
CA TYR A 110 -10.00 12.91 -18.17
C TYR A 110 -10.76 14.09 -18.76
N ARG A 111 -10.53 14.37 -20.04
CA ARG A 111 -11.12 15.51 -20.76
C ARG A 111 -11.71 15.07 -22.09
N ALA A 112 -12.75 15.77 -22.52
CA ALA A 112 -13.34 15.54 -23.83
C ALA A 112 -12.44 16.14 -24.92
N VAL A 113 -12.23 15.42 -26.01
CA VAL A 113 -11.61 15.99 -27.21
C VAL A 113 -12.62 16.90 -27.91
N ASP A 114 -12.16 18.06 -28.36
CA ASP A 114 -12.96 18.97 -29.17
C ASP A 114 -12.75 18.64 -30.65
N PHE A 115 -13.68 17.88 -31.21
CA PHE A 115 -13.69 17.52 -32.64
C PHE A 115 -14.61 18.44 -33.47
N GLU A 116 -15.31 19.38 -32.84
CA GLU A 116 -16.21 20.32 -33.53
C GLU A 116 -15.43 21.49 -34.16
N HIS A 117 -14.23 21.77 -33.64
CA HIS A 117 -13.37 22.85 -34.10
C HIS A 117 -12.07 22.31 -34.68
N ASP A 118 -11.54 23.01 -35.67
CA ASP A 118 -10.28 22.65 -36.30
C ASP A 118 -9.09 22.94 -35.37
N VAL A 119 -8.29 21.90 -35.13
CA VAL A 119 -7.04 21.96 -34.35
C VAL A 119 -6.05 22.93 -34.99
N GLN A 120 -6.00 23.03 -36.32
CA GLN A 120 -5.04 23.89 -37.03
C GLN A 120 -5.30 25.38 -36.76
N ASN A 121 -6.57 25.78 -36.67
CA ASN A 121 -6.93 27.15 -36.27
C ASN A 121 -6.50 27.46 -34.83
N ALA A 122 -6.60 26.48 -33.94
CA ALA A 122 -6.13 26.62 -32.55
C ALA A 122 -4.59 26.73 -32.48
N VAL A 123 -3.86 25.98 -33.32
CA VAL A 123 -2.39 26.10 -33.46
C VAL A 123 -2.00 27.48 -33.98
N ALA A 124 -2.78 28.06 -34.90
CA ALA A 124 -2.60 29.41 -35.41
C ALA A 124 -2.97 30.53 -34.39
N GLY A 125 -3.38 30.17 -33.17
CA GLY A 125 -3.66 31.11 -32.07
C GLY A 125 -5.15 31.37 -31.82
N SER A 126 -6.04 30.88 -32.68
CA SER A 126 -7.50 31.06 -32.56
C SER A 126 -8.14 29.89 -31.82
N VAL A 127 -7.89 29.79 -30.51
CA VAL A 127 -8.46 28.73 -29.68
C VAL A 127 -9.93 29.05 -29.33
N PRO A 128 -10.90 28.16 -29.65
CA PRO A 128 -12.32 28.37 -29.33
C PRO A 128 -12.58 28.60 -27.84
N ALA A 129 -13.61 29.40 -27.53
CA ALA A 129 -14.07 29.60 -26.17
C ALA A 129 -14.51 28.25 -25.56
N GLY A 130 -13.97 27.92 -24.39
CA GLY A 130 -14.24 26.64 -23.72
C GLY A 130 -13.32 25.50 -24.12
N SER A 131 -12.34 25.73 -25.01
CA SER A 131 -11.33 24.74 -25.42
C SER A 131 -9.92 25.20 -25.08
N ARG A 132 -8.99 24.25 -25.05
CA ARG A 132 -7.57 24.49 -24.80
C ARG A 132 -6.73 23.54 -25.63
N LEU A 133 -5.70 24.07 -26.26
CA LEU A 133 -4.73 23.32 -27.02
C LEU A 133 -3.72 22.66 -26.08
N TYR A 134 -3.55 21.36 -26.23
CA TYR A 134 -2.51 20.56 -25.58
C TYR A 134 -1.60 19.96 -26.65
N LYS A 135 -0.52 19.32 -26.21
CA LYS A 135 0.33 18.48 -27.07
C LYS A 135 0.34 17.07 -26.52
N ASP A 136 0.34 16.09 -27.42
CA ASP A 136 0.68 14.71 -27.05
C ASP A 136 2.21 14.55 -26.90
N ARG A 137 2.65 13.33 -26.57
CA ARG A 137 4.08 13.01 -26.38
C ARG A 137 4.92 13.15 -27.65
N ASP A 138 4.31 12.98 -28.81
CA ASP A 138 4.97 13.16 -30.11
C ASP A 138 4.98 14.64 -30.54
N GLY A 139 4.38 15.52 -29.73
CA GLY A 139 4.29 16.95 -29.98
C GLY A 139 3.12 17.35 -30.89
N ASN A 140 2.25 16.41 -31.27
CA ASN A 140 1.08 16.71 -32.07
C ASN A 140 0.06 17.51 -31.26
N PRO A 141 -0.58 18.51 -31.86
CA PRO A 141 -1.58 19.31 -31.18
C PRO A 141 -2.87 18.51 -30.96
N VAL A 142 -3.39 18.56 -29.74
CA VAL A 142 -4.68 17.95 -29.38
C VAL A 142 -5.57 19.02 -28.75
N LEU A 143 -6.73 19.27 -29.36
CA LEU A 143 -7.68 20.26 -28.85
C LEU A 143 -8.65 19.58 -27.87
N LEU A 144 -8.68 20.04 -26.62
CA LEU A 144 -9.53 19.47 -25.57
C LEU A 144 -10.47 20.53 -25.01
N LYS A 145 -11.65 20.11 -24.55
CA LYS A 145 -12.56 20.97 -23.79
C LYS A 145 -11.94 21.31 -22.41
N LYS A 146 -12.16 22.54 -21.94
CA LYS A 146 -11.69 23.03 -20.63
C LYS A 146 -12.37 22.34 -19.44
N ALA A 147 -13.58 21.80 -19.63
CA ALA A 147 -14.28 21.04 -18.61
C ALA A 147 -13.59 19.69 -18.33
N VAL A 148 -13.29 19.42 -17.06
CA VAL A 148 -12.74 18.13 -16.60
C VAL A 148 -13.89 17.17 -16.32
N ILE A 149 -13.77 15.92 -16.77
CA ILE A 149 -14.77 14.87 -16.56
C ILE A 149 -14.52 14.20 -15.21
N VAL A 150 -13.29 13.73 -15.01
CA VAL A 150 -12.81 13.02 -13.82
C VAL A 150 -11.34 13.38 -13.60
N THR A 151 -10.95 13.48 -12.34
CA THR A 151 -9.59 13.78 -11.88
C THR A 151 -8.99 12.56 -11.16
N GLY A 152 -7.67 12.51 -11.06
CA GLY A 152 -6.94 11.37 -10.47
C GLY A 152 -7.24 11.08 -9.01
N ASP A 153 -7.67 12.07 -8.22
CA ASP A 153 -8.13 11.90 -6.82
C ASP A 153 -9.43 11.10 -6.69
N GLN A 154 -10.20 10.97 -7.79
CA GLN A 154 -11.44 10.20 -7.83
C GLN A 154 -11.21 8.73 -8.21
N ILE A 155 -9.95 8.29 -8.28
CA ILE A 155 -9.56 6.93 -8.65
C ILE A 155 -9.29 6.12 -7.39
N ILE A 156 -9.99 4.99 -7.25
CA ILE A 156 -9.82 4.06 -6.13
C ILE A 156 -8.78 2.99 -6.44
N ASN A 157 -8.76 2.51 -7.68
CA ASN A 157 -7.85 1.46 -8.09
C ASN A 157 -7.53 1.57 -9.58
N ALA A 158 -6.31 1.17 -9.95
CA ALA A 158 -5.89 1.02 -11.32
C ALA A 158 -4.97 -0.20 -11.45
N SER A 159 -5.18 -1.05 -12.45
CA SER A 159 -4.33 -2.22 -12.68
C SER A 159 -3.94 -2.33 -14.14
N SER A 160 -2.65 -2.56 -14.40
CA SER A 160 -2.14 -2.85 -15.74
C SER A 160 -2.54 -4.27 -16.16
N GLY A 161 -2.85 -4.46 -17.43
CA GLY A 161 -3.13 -5.76 -18.02
C GLY A 161 -2.96 -5.72 -19.53
N LEU A 162 -3.34 -6.81 -20.18
CA LEU A 162 -3.48 -6.87 -21.63
C LEU A 162 -4.96 -6.83 -21.99
N ASP A 163 -5.28 -6.15 -23.09
CA ASP A 163 -6.61 -6.18 -23.67
C ASP A 163 -6.86 -7.57 -24.27
N GLN A 164 -8.03 -8.14 -24.00
CA GLN A 164 -8.38 -9.50 -24.42
C GLN A 164 -8.65 -9.59 -25.92
N GLU A 165 -9.04 -8.48 -26.55
CA GLU A 165 -9.38 -8.44 -27.97
C GLU A 165 -8.14 -8.18 -28.83
N SER A 166 -7.36 -7.15 -28.50
CA SER A 166 -6.21 -6.72 -29.31
C SER A 166 -4.86 -7.25 -28.84
N GLY A 167 -4.77 -7.81 -27.62
CA GLY A 167 -3.49 -8.15 -26.99
C GLY A 167 -2.63 -6.93 -26.63
N SER A 168 -3.14 -5.71 -26.81
CA SER A 168 -2.41 -4.47 -26.51
C SER A 168 -2.36 -4.18 -25.01
N PRO A 169 -1.35 -3.45 -24.51
CA PRO A 169 -1.31 -3.00 -23.12
C PRO A 169 -2.51 -2.12 -22.77
N GLN A 170 -3.10 -2.36 -21.60
CA GLN A 170 -4.22 -1.58 -21.09
C GLN A 170 -4.11 -1.31 -19.59
N VAL A 171 -4.84 -0.29 -19.13
CA VAL A 171 -5.05 -0.02 -17.70
C VAL A 171 -6.53 -0.07 -17.37
N SER A 172 -6.91 -0.96 -16.46
CA SER A 172 -8.25 -1.00 -15.88
C SER A 172 -8.36 -0.02 -14.72
N VAL A 173 -9.31 0.90 -14.77
CA VAL A 173 -9.50 1.97 -13.78
C VAL A 173 -10.82 1.78 -13.06
N SER A 174 -10.82 2.00 -11.74
CA SER A 174 -12.01 2.01 -10.89
C SER A 174 -12.14 3.35 -10.17
N LEU A 175 -13.28 4.01 -10.33
CA LEU A 175 -13.59 5.32 -9.75
C LEU A 175 -14.37 5.21 -8.44
N ASP A 176 -14.34 6.29 -7.67
CA ASP A 176 -15.21 6.52 -6.53
C ASP A 176 -16.65 6.86 -6.95
N ALA A 177 -17.54 7.06 -5.98
CA ALA A 177 -18.95 7.33 -6.27
C ALA A 177 -19.15 8.68 -6.99
N LYS A 178 -18.31 9.69 -6.71
CA LYS A 178 -18.42 11.02 -7.32
C LYS A 178 -17.95 10.98 -8.77
N GLY A 179 -16.76 10.45 -9.02
CA GLY A 179 -16.18 10.22 -10.34
C GLY A 179 -17.05 9.30 -11.20
N ALA A 180 -17.59 8.22 -10.64
CA ALA A 180 -18.47 7.31 -11.37
C ALA A 180 -19.76 8.00 -11.89
N ARG A 181 -20.33 8.94 -11.11
CA ARG A 181 -21.49 9.74 -11.54
C ARG A 181 -21.13 10.72 -12.65
N SER A 182 -20.01 11.44 -12.50
CA SER A 182 -19.51 12.37 -13.52
C SER A 182 -19.20 11.65 -14.83
N MET A 183 -18.49 10.51 -14.75
CA MET A 183 -18.16 9.68 -15.89
C MET A 183 -19.42 9.13 -16.57
N LEU A 184 -20.38 8.59 -15.81
CA LEU A 184 -21.64 8.10 -16.37
C LEU A 184 -22.44 9.20 -17.08
N LYS A 185 -22.50 10.40 -16.50
CA LYS A 185 -23.18 11.56 -17.10
C LYS A 185 -22.53 11.95 -18.43
N PHE A 186 -21.20 11.82 -18.53
CA PHE A 186 -20.48 12.12 -19.75
C PHE A 186 -20.63 11.03 -20.81
N THR A 187 -20.37 9.76 -20.46
CA THR A 187 -20.36 8.65 -21.42
C THR A 187 -21.73 8.39 -22.04
N LYS A 188 -22.83 8.60 -21.31
CA LYS A 188 -24.22 8.49 -21.82
C LYS A 188 -24.49 9.29 -23.10
N LYS A 189 -23.80 10.43 -23.29
CA LYS A 189 -23.99 11.35 -24.42
C LYS A 189 -22.79 11.42 -25.37
N SER A 190 -21.75 10.63 -25.10
CA SER A 190 -20.46 10.73 -25.76
C SER A 190 -19.92 9.39 -26.27
N VAL A 191 -20.78 8.37 -26.40
CA VAL A 191 -20.42 7.11 -27.08
C VAL A 191 -20.00 7.42 -28.53
N GLY A 192 -18.91 6.79 -28.98
CA GLY A 192 -18.30 7.04 -30.28
C GLY A 192 -17.42 8.29 -30.36
N LYS A 193 -17.38 9.12 -29.31
CA LYS A 193 -16.56 10.34 -29.27
C LYS A 193 -15.21 10.08 -28.59
N PRO A 194 -14.14 10.81 -28.99
CA PRO A 194 -12.83 10.68 -28.36
C PRO A 194 -12.77 11.36 -26.99
N MET A 195 -12.04 10.72 -26.08
CA MET A 195 -11.71 11.20 -24.75
C MET A 195 -10.20 11.11 -24.55
N ALA A 196 -9.63 12.15 -23.96
CA ALA A 196 -8.21 12.24 -23.70
C ALA A 196 -7.90 12.14 -22.22
N VAL A 197 -6.72 11.58 -21.92
CA VAL A 197 -6.13 11.61 -20.59
C VAL A 197 -4.96 12.60 -20.62
N VAL A 198 -5.05 13.63 -19.79
CA VAL A 198 -3.99 14.63 -19.63
C VAL A 198 -3.20 14.30 -18.39
N TYR A 199 -1.90 14.09 -18.56
CA TYR A 199 -0.92 14.01 -17.50
C TYR A 199 -0.43 15.41 -17.17
N ILE A 200 -0.50 15.76 -15.90
CA ILE A 200 -0.12 17.07 -15.39
C ILE A 200 0.94 16.88 -14.33
N GLU A 201 2.12 17.43 -14.56
CA GLU A 201 3.23 17.39 -13.62
C GLU A 201 3.74 18.80 -13.34
N ASN A 202 3.94 19.13 -12.07
CA ASN A 202 4.62 20.36 -11.68
C ASN A 202 6.10 20.04 -11.41
N LYS A 203 6.97 20.50 -12.31
CA LYS A 203 8.41 20.33 -12.21
C LYS A 203 9.05 21.63 -11.77
N ASN A 204 9.86 21.58 -10.71
CA ASN A 204 10.65 22.73 -10.30
C ASN A 204 11.95 22.77 -11.11
N GLU A 205 12.16 23.85 -11.85
CA GLU A 205 13.43 24.14 -12.52
C GLU A 205 14.13 25.27 -11.76
N THR A 206 15.38 25.04 -11.36
CA THR A 206 16.24 26.10 -10.84
C THR A 206 16.84 26.82 -12.04
N ILE A 207 16.40 28.04 -12.28
CA ILE A 207 16.95 28.91 -13.31
C ILE A 207 17.82 29.98 -12.66
N LEU A 208 18.95 30.28 -13.28
CA LEU A 208 19.75 31.43 -12.90
C LEU A 208 19.12 32.67 -13.52
N VAL A 209 18.52 33.52 -12.68
CA VAL A 209 18.07 34.85 -13.07
C VAL A 209 19.05 35.84 -12.45
N ASP A 210 19.78 36.56 -13.30
CA ASP A 210 20.78 37.56 -12.86
C ASP A 210 21.85 37.00 -11.91
N GLY A 211 22.26 35.74 -12.12
CA GLY A 211 23.27 35.07 -11.30
C GLY A 211 22.78 34.51 -9.97
N VAL A 212 21.51 34.69 -9.63
CA VAL A 212 20.88 34.12 -8.43
C VAL A 212 20.07 32.88 -8.83
N PRO A 213 20.24 31.73 -8.14
CA PRO A 213 19.40 30.56 -8.38
C PRO A 213 17.98 30.83 -7.88
N VAL A 214 17.03 30.91 -8.81
CA VAL A 214 15.61 31.07 -8.50
C VAL A 214 14.87 29.80 -8.93
N THR A 215 14.20 29.15 -7.99
CA THR A 215 13.35 28.00 -8.27
C THR A 215 12.03 28.48 -8.86
N ARG A 216 11.76 28.11 -10.12
CA ARG A 216 10.48 28.36 -10.77
C ARG A 216 9.74 27.04 -10.95
N ASN A 217 8.46 27.04 -10.61
CA ASN A 217 7.58 25.91 -10.87
C ASN A 217 7.11 25.95 -12.34
N ARG A 218 7.39 24.89 -13.09
CA ARG A 218 6.97 24.68 -14.47
C ARG A 218 5.94 23.56 -14.52
N LYS A 219 4.71 23.93 -14.90
CA LYS A 219 3.63 22.98 -15.15
C LYS A 219 3.81 22.35 -16.53
N ILE A 220 3.99 21.04 -16.58
CA ILE A 220 4.02 20.22 -17.79
C ILE A 220 2.63 19.59 -17.92
N GLU A 221 2.00 19.76 -19.08
CA GLU A 221 0.69 19.18 -19.39
C GLU A 221 0.80 18.49 -20.74
N GLU A 222 0.70 17.16 -20.75
CA GLU A 222 0.78 16.35 -21.96
C GLU A 222 -0.41 15.41 -22.06
N VAL A 223 -0.86 15.14 -23.29
CA VAL A 223 -1.86 14.12 -23.56
C VAL A 223 -1.15 12.78 -23.70
N ILE A 224 -1.44 11.85 -22.80
CA ILE A 224 -0.81 10.53 -22.77
C ILE A 224 -1.64 9.47 -23.51
N SER A 225 -2.92 9.72 -23.73
CA SER A 225 -3.79 8.79 -24.44
C SER A 225 -5.01 9.54 -24.98
N VAL A 226 -5.39 9.21 -26.21
CA VAL A 226 -6.67 9.59 -26.81
C VAL A 226 -7.38 8.31 -27.24
N ALA A 227 -8.51 8.03 -26.61
CA ALA A 227 -9.27 6.80 -26.84
C ALA A 227 -10.73 7.11 -27.16
N THR A 228 -11.32 6.29 -28.02
CA THR A 228 -12.74 6.38 -28.37
C THR A 228 -13.60 5.69 -27.31
N ILE A 229 -14.65 6.37 -26.86
CA ILE A 229 -15.62 5.81 -25.91
C ILE A 229 -16.44 4.73 -26.63
N ARG A 230 -16.15 3.45 -26.36
CA ARG A 230 -16.84 2.31 -26.99
C ARG A 230 -18.21 1.99 -26.39
N GLY A 231 -18.53 2.50 -25.21
CA GLY A 231 -19.80 2.22 -24.53
C GLY A 231 -20.07 3.15 -23.35
N VAL A 232 -21.23 2.96 -22.73
CA VAL A 232 -21.62 3.71 -21.53
C VAL A 232 -21.05 3.02 -20.30
N PHE A 233 -20.17 3.72 -19.57
CA PHE A 233 -19.55 3.23 -18.34
C PHE A 233 -19.63 4.25 -17.22
N SER A 234 -19.62 3.74 -15.98
CA SER A 234 -19.68 4.54 -14.75
C SER A 234 -18.42 4.35 -13.90
N LYS A 235 -18.42 3.30 -13.08
CA LYS A 235 -17.42 3.05 -12.05
C LYS A 235 -16.14 2.42 -12.59
N ARG A 236 -16.22 1.58 -13.62
CA ARG A 236 -15.10 0.83 -14.16
C ARG A 236 -14.97 1.07 -15.65
N PHE A 237 -13.75 1.28 -16.11
CA PHE A 237 -13.44 1.41 -17.53
C PHE A 237 -11.98 1.00 -17.79
N GLN A 238 -11.64 0.82 -19.06
CA GLN A 238 -10.29 0.49 -19.51
C GLN A 238 -9.74 1.62 -20.38
N THR A 239 -8.48 1.96 -20.16
CA THR A 239 -7.70 2.83 -21.04
C THR A 239 -6.76 1.94 -21.86
N THR A 240 -6.94 1.95 -23.18
CA THR A 240 -6.15 1.20 -24.17
C THR A 240 -5.33 2.17 -25.02
N GLY A 241 -4.54 1.64 -25.97
CA GLY A 241 -3.71 2.45 -26.86
C GLY A 241 -2.43 2.94 -26.19
N LEU A 242 -1.85 2.11 -25.31
CA LEU A 242 -0.55 2.33 -24.68
C LEU A 242 0.52 1.58 -25.47
N ASP A 243 1.72 2.14 -25.56
CA ASP A 243 2.78 1.65 -26.44
C ASP A 243 3.48 0.42 -25.88
N SER A 244 3.51 0.26 -24.56
CA SER A 244 4.21 -0.86 -23.92
C SER A 244 3.58 -1.34 -22.60
N PRO A 245 3.81 -2.61 -22.21
CA PRO A 245 3.43 -3.11 -20.88
C PRO A 245 4.05 -2.30 -19.74
N LYS A 246 5.27 -1.79 -19.93
CA LYS A 246 5.96 -0.93 -18.96
C LYS A 246 5.19 0.37 -18.74
N GLU A 247 4.77 1.02 -19.82
CA GLU A 247 3.98 2.24 -19.75
C GLU A 247 2.63 2.00 -19.05
N ALA A 248 1.95 0.89 -19.37
CA ALA A 248 0.72 0.53 -18.68
C ALA A 248 0.93 0.32 -17.18
N HIS A 249 2.06 -0.27 -16.79
CA HIS A 249 2.44 -0.44 -15.40
C HIS A 249 2.70 0.90 -14.69
N GLU A 250 3.49 1.79 -15.33
CA GLU A 250 3.79 3.13 -14.82
C GLU A 250 2.52 3.98 -14.69
N LEU A 251 1.65 3.98 -15.69
CA LEU A 251 0.37 4.68 -15.64
C LEU A 251 -0.53 4.13 -14.53
N ALA A 252 -0.64 2.80 -14.41
CA ALA A 252 -1.43 2.19 -13.34
C ALA A 252 -0.88 2.55 -11.95
N LEU A 253 0.44 2.58 -11.79
CA LEU A 253 1.10 3.03 -10.57
C LEU A 253 0.73 4.48 -10.25
N LEU A 254 0.86 5.39 -11.23
CA LEU A 254 0.52 6.80 -11.07
C LEU A 254 -0.96 7.00 -10.70
N LEU A 255 -1.87 6.28 -11.37
CA LEU A 255 -3.31 6.33 -11.09
C LEU A 255 -3.66 5.79 -9.68
N ARG A 256 -3.02 4.71 -9.22
CA ARG A 256 -3.20 4.18 -7.84
C ARG A 256 -2.60 5.10 -6.78
N SER A 257 -1.51 5.76 -7.13
CA SER A 257 -0.73 6.57 -6.20
C SER A 257 -1.47 7.81 -5.70
N GLY A 258 -2.53 8.24 -6.41
CA GLY A 258 -3.33 9.40 -6.07
C GLY A 258 -2.63 10.74 -6.35
N ALA A 259 -3.43 11.79 -6.49
CA ALA A 259 -2.94 13.16 -6.57
C ALA A 259 -2.46 13.62 -5.18
N LEU A 260 -1.41 14.45 -5.16
CA LEU A 260 -1.07 15.23 -3.97
C LEU A 260 -2.06 16.41 -3.86
N ALA A 261 -2.54 16.68 -2.65
CA ALA A 261 -3.42 17.81 -2.36
C ALA A 261 -2.71 19.16 -2.54
N ALA A 262 -1.40 19.18 -2.27
CA ALA A 262 -0.53 20.33 -2.47
C ALA A 262 0.85 19.86 -2.98
N PRO A 263 1.55 20.66 -3.80
CA PRO A 263 2.89 20.31 -4.27
C PRO A 263 3.86 20.17 -3.10
N VAL A 264 4.70 19.13 -3.13
CA VAL A 264 5.71 18.86 -2.11
C VAL A 264 7.11 19.03 -2.69
N ASN A 265 8.02 19.60 -1.90
CA ASN A 265 9.41 19.81 -2.28
C ASN A 265 10.32 19.08 -1.30
N ILE A 266 11.41 18.50 -1.79
CA ILE A 266 12.43 17.86 -0.96
C ILE A 266 13.30 18.96 -0.36
N VAL A 267 13.21 19.15 0.95
CA VAL A 267 13.95 20.19 1.68
C VAL A 267 15.30 19.69 2.18
N GLU A 268 15.34 18.45 2.65
CA GLU A 268 16.55 17.81 3.18
C GLU A 268 16.56 16.34 2.76
N GLU A 269 17.75 15.83 2.43
CA GLU A 269 17.99 14.44 2.07
C GLU A 269 19.11 13.87 2.93
N ARG A 270 18.85 12.69 3.51
CA ARG A 270 19.86 11.89 4.19
C ARG A 270 19.69 10.43 3.81
N THR A 271 20.77 9.81 3.35
CA THR A 271 20.81 8.37 3.11
C THR A 271 21.04 7.66 4.45
N ILE A 272 20.07 6.86 4.88
CA ILE A 272 20.24 5.97 6.03
C ILE A 272 20.92 4.70 5.52
N GLY A 273 22.10 4.39 6.07
CA GLY A 273 22.86 3.20 5.67
C GLY A 273 22.14 1.88 6.04
N PRO A 274 22.47 0.76 5.39
CA PRO A 274 21.88 -0.55 5.66
C PRO A 274 22.08 -1.08 7.09
N SER A 275 22.92 -0.43 7.90
CA SER A 275 23.32 -0.90 9.23
C SER A 275 22.17 -0.99 10.22
N LEU A 276 21.23 -0.03 10.24
CA LEU A 276 20.10 -0.08 11.19
C LEU A 276 19.18 -1.29 10.97
N GLY A 277 18.97 -1.70 9.71
CA GLY A 277 18.22 -2.91 9.38
C GLY A 277 19.00 -4.19 9.73
N LYS A 278 20.31 -4.19 9.46
CA LYS A 278 21.20 -5.31 9.80
C LYS A 278 21.26 -5.57 11.30
N ASP A 279 21.45 -4.52 12.11
CA ASP A 279 21.57 -4.62 13.56
C ASP A 279 20.30 -5.20 14.18
N ASN A 280 19.14 -4.79 13.65
CA ASN A 280 17.84 -5.30 14.05
C ASN A 280 17.64 -6.79 13.69
N ILE A 281 18.07 -7.21 12.50
CA ILE A 281 18.01 -8.62 12.08
C ILE A 281 18.94 -9.47 12.94
N GLU A 282 20.17 -8.99 13.18
CA GLU A 282 21.17 -9.70 13.98
C GLU A 282 20.72 -9.86 15.44
N GLN A 283 20.18 -8.81 16.05
CA GLN A 283 19.60 -8.89 17.39
C GLN A 283 18.38 -9.81 17.45
N GLY A 284 17.50 -9.76 16.44
CA GLY A 284 16.34 -10.65 16.35
C GLY A 284 16.76 -12.13 16.24
N PHE A 285 17.73 -12.42 15.38
CA PHE A 285 18.27 -13.77 15.20
C PHE A 285 18.95 -14.30 16.47
N ASN A 286 19.76 -13.46 17.13
CA ASN A 286 20.37 -13.82 18.41
C ASN A 286 19.32 -14.09 19.50
N SER A 287 18.23 -13.32 19.52
CA SER A 287 17.13 -13.52 20.47
C SER A 287 16.43 -14.87 20.25
N VAL A 288 16.21 -15.27 18.99
CA VAL A 288 15.66 -16.60 18.66
C VAL A 288 16.59 -17.70 19.15
N ILE A 289 17.90 -17.60 18.88
CA ILE A 289 18.88 -18.63 19.29
C ILE A 289 18.91 -18.78 20.81
N ILE A 290 19.00 -17.66 21.54
CA ILE A 290 19.07 -17.68 23.00
C ILE A 290 17.78 -18.26 23.59
N GLY A 291 16.62 -17.81 23.11
CA GLY A 291 15.32 -18.34 23.54
C GLY A 291 15.16 -19.83 23.22
N PHE A 292 15.56 -20.25 22.03
CA PHE A 292 15.54 -21.64 21.60
C PHE A 292 16.43 -22.53 22.48
N LEU A 293 17.67 -22.13 22.75
CA LEU A 293 18.57 -22.87 23.63
C LEU A 293 18.03 -22.98 25.05
N ALA A 294 17.45 -21.90 25.60
CA ALA A 294 16.83 -21.91 26.93
C ALA A 294 15.68 -22.92 27.00
N VAL A 295 14.84 -22.97 25.96
CA VAL A 295 13.75 -23.94 25.82
C VAL A 295 14.28 -25.38 25.77
N LEU A 296 15.29 -25.67 24.94
CA LEU A 296 15.87 -27.01 24.85
C LEU A 296 16.39 -27.49 26.20
N VAL A 297 17.14 -26.63 26.90
CA VAL A 297 17.67 -26.96 28.24
C VAL A 297 16.53 -27.25 29.22
N PHE A 298 15.48 -26.42 29.22
CA PHE A 298 14.32 -26.63 30.08
C PHE A 298 13.62 -27.96 29.78
N MET A 299 13.37 -28.27 28.50
CA MET A 299 12.70 -29.50 28.08
C MET A 299 13.51 -30.74 28.43
N ALA A 300 14.82 -30.74 28.13
CA ALA A 300 15.72 -31.83 28.48
C ALA A 300 15.79 -32.08 30.00
N LEU A 301 15.82 -31.02 30.83
CA LEU A 301 15.88 -31.15 32.29
C LEU A 301 14.55 -31.61 32.90
N TYR A 302 13.42 -31.04 32.47
CA TYR A 302 12.12 -31.29 33.08
C TYR A 302 11.46 -32.59 32.60
N TYR A 303 11.58 -32.91 31.30
CA TYR A 303 10.94 -34.08 30.67
C TYR A 303 11.92 -35.21 30.29
N ARG A 304 13.22 -35.08 30.60
CA ARG A 304 14.26 -36.10 30.38
C ARG A 304 14.25 -36.67 28.95
N VAL A 305 13.92 -37.96 28.78
CA VAL A 305 13.96 -38.63 27.47
C VAL A 305 12.87 -38.09 26.54
N PHE A 306 11.68 -37.82 27.07
CA PHE A 306 10.61 -37.19 26.31
C PHE A 306 10.98 -35.75 25.93
N GLY A 307 11.69 -35.05 26.82
CA GLY A 307 12.29 -33.74 26.55
C GLY A 307 13.21 -33.77 25.34
N LEU A 308 14.16 -34.72 25.29
CA LEU A 308 15.07 -34.86 24.15
C LEU A 308 14.36 -35.20 22.83
N VAL A 309 13.25 -35.94 22.88
CA VAL A 309 12.43 -36.19 21.68
C VAL A 309 11.72 -34.91 21.22
N ALA A 310 11.19 -34.12 22.15
CA ALA A 310 10.61 -32.81 21.84
C ALA A 310 11.66 -31.86 21.25
N ASP A 311 12.88 -31.85 21.79
CA ASP A 311 14.00 -31.04 21.30
C ASP A 311 14.37 -31.37 19.85
N LEU A 312 14.39 -32.67 19.52
CA LEU A 312 14.60 -33.13 18.15
C LEU A 312 13.48 -32.65 17.22
N ALA A 313 12.22 -32.79 17.64
CA ALA A 313 11.07 -32.34 16.85
C ALA A 313 11.06 -30.81 16.68
N LEU A 314 11.40 -30.05 17.71
CA LEU A 314 11.49 -28.59 17.69
C LEU A 314 12.62 -28.11 16.77
N SER A 315 13.77 -28.79 16.81
CA SER A 315 14.90 -28.51 15.92
C SER A 315 14.53 -28.78 14.46
N LEU A 316 13.87 -29.93 14.21
CA LEU A 316 13.37 -30.27 12.87
C LEU A 316 12.32 -29.25 12.40
N ASN A 317 11.44 -28.78 13.28
CA ASN A 317 10.45 -27.75 12.96
C ASN A 317 11.13 -26.46 12.48
N LEU A 318 12.15 -25.98 13.19
CA LEU A 318 12.88 -24.77 12.79
C LEU A 318 13.54 -24.93 11.41
N VAL A 319 14.15 -26.09 11.14
CA VAL A 319 14.73 -26.40 9.83
C VAL A 319 13.65 -26.42 8.73
N LEU A 320 12.49 -27.01 9.00
CA LEU A 320 11.37 -27.04 8.05
C LEU A 320 10.82 -25.65 7.75
N ILE A 321 10.69 -24.78 8.76
CA ILE A 321 10.25 -23.39 8.56
C ILE A 321 11.21 -22.67 7.61
N VAL A 322 12.52 -22.75 7.87
CA VAL A 322 13.54 -22.10 7.02
C VAL A 322 13.55 -22.69 5.61
N ALA A 323 13.42 -24.01 5.48
CA ALA A 323 13.38 -24.69 4.19
C ALA A 323 12.16 -24.26 3.35
N VAL A 324 10.97 -24.20 3.94
CA VAL A 324 9.74 -23.78 3.25
C VAL A 324 9.80 -22.30 2.88
N LEU A 325 10.27 -21.42 3.78
CA LEU A 325 10.46 -20.01 3.46
C LEU A 325 11.42 -19.81 2.28
N SER A 326 12.51 -20.57 2.26
CA SER A 326 13.50 -20.53 1.18
C SER A 326 12.90 -21.03 -0.15
N MET A 327 12.09 -22.09 -0.11
CA MET A 327 11.42 -22.64 -1.30
C MET A 327 10.39 -21.67 -1.89
N LEU A 328 9.67 -20.95 -1.03
CA LEU A 328 8.67 -19.95 -1.42
C LEU A 328 9.29 -18.57 -1.75
N GLN A 329 10.61 -18.42 -1.65
CA GLN A 329 11.32 -17.15 -1.78
C GLN A 329 10.70 -16.03 -0.92
N ALA A 330 10.19 -16.40 0.25
CA ALA A 330 9.55 -15.47 1.16
C ALA A 330 10.61 -14.66 1.92
N THR A 331 10.48 -13.34 1.93
CA THR A 331 11.42 -12.46 2.64
C THR A 331 11.27 -12.59 4.15
N LEU A 332 12.38 -12.87 4.84
CA LEU A 332 12.43 -12.89 6.30
C LEU A 332 12.60 -11.48 6.85
N THR A 333 11.52 -10.89 7.35
CA THR A 333 11.50 -9.56 7.99
C THR A 333 11.62 -9.67 9.51
N MET A 334 11.85 -8.57 10.23
CA MET A 334 11.85 -8.57 11.71
C MET A 334 10.50 -9.07 12.30
N PRO A 335 9.33 -8.63 11.80
CA PRO A 335 8.06 -9.26 12.15
C PRO A 335 8.03 -10.75 11.82
N GLY A 336 8.58 -11.18 10.67
CA GLY A 336 8.73 -12.60 10.35
C GLY A 336 9.53 -13.37 11.41
N ILE A 337 10.62 -12.79 11.92
CA ILE A 337 11.41 -13.37 13.02
C ILE A 337 10.56 -13.48 14.30
N ALA A 338 9.75 -12.47 14.63
CA ALA A 338 8.82 -12.55 15.76
C ALA A 338 7.78 -13.68 15.57
N GLY A 339 7.33 -13.90 14.34
CA GLY A 339 6.50 -15.05 13.97
C GLY A 339 7.19 -16.38 14.27
N ILE A 340 8.48 -16.51 13.92
CA ILE A 340 9.29 -17.70 14.26
C ILE A 340 9.36 -17.88 15.78
N VAL A 341 9.67 -16.84 16.55
CA VAL A 341 9.72 -16.91 18.04
C VAL A 341 8.39 -17.41 18.61
N LEU A 342 7.26 -16.86 18.14
CA LEU A 342 5.93 -17.27 18.57
C LEU A 342 5.67 -18.75 18.24
N THR A 343 6.01 -19.18 17.02
CA THR A 343 5.81 -20.58 16.59
C THR A 343 6.67 -21.57 17.37
N VAL A 344 7.89 -21.18 17.77
CA VAL A 344 8.75 -21.99 18.64
C VAL A 344 8.09 -22.19 19.99
N GLY A 345 7.53 -21.13 20.60
CA GLY A 345 6.79 -21.23 21.87
C GLY A 345 5.58 -22.16 21.77
N MET A 346 4.77 -22.02 20.71
CA MET A 346 3.60 -22.88 20.48
C MET A 346 3.96 -24.33 20.19
N ALA A 347 5.06 -24.58 19.49
CA ALA A 347 5.54 -25.93 19.19
C ALA A 347 5.97 -26.69 20.46
N VAL A 348 6.52 -25.96 21.45
CA VAL A 348 6.83 -26.54 22.76
C VAL A 348 5.56 -26.89 23.52
N ASP A 349 4.57 -25.99 23.53
CA ASP A 349 3.30 -26.18 24.23
C ASP A 349 2.55 -27.44 23.76
N ALA A 350 2.55 -27.70 22.44
CA ALA A 350 1.98 -28.92 21.88
C ALA A 350 2.65 -30.19 22.44
N ASN A 351 3.99 -30.20 22.55
CA ASN A 351 4.73 -31.33 23.12
C ASN A 351 4.46 -31.48 24.63
N VAL A 352 4.40 -30.36 25.36
CA VAL A 352 4.08 -30.33 26.80
C VAL A 352 2.68 -30.91 27.06
N LEU A 353 1.66 -30.52 26.29
CA LEU A 353 0.29 -31.04 26.41
C LEU A 353 0.25 -32.55 26.22
N ILE A 354 0.96 -33.07 25.21
CA ILE A 354 1.06 -34.52 24.98
C ILE A 354 1.69 -35.21 26.19
N PHE A 355 2.79 -34.68 26.71
CA PHE A 355 3.54 -35.31 27.81
C PHE A 355 2.77 -35.29 29.13
N GLU A 356 2.09 -34.18 29.45
CA GLU A 356 1.23 -34.12 30.63
C GLU A 356 0.03 -35.06 30.50
N ARG A 357 -0.56 -35.20 29.30
CA ARG A 357 -1.64 -36.18 29.10
C ARG A 357 -1.14 -37.61 29.26
N ILE A 358 0.06 -37.93 28.80
CA ILE A 358 0.70 -39.24 29.03
C ILE A 358 0.94 -39.48 30.53
N ARG A 359 1.46 -38.47 31.26
CA ARG A 359 1.66 -38.54 32.72
C ARG A 359 0.35 -38.74 33.47
N GLU A 360 -0.73 -38.10 33.05
CA GLU A 360 -2.07 -38.27 33.61
C GLU A 360 -2.57 -39.71 33.42
N GLU A 361 -2.45 -40.26 32.22
CA GLU A 361 -2.85 -41.65 31.95
C GLU A 361 -2.01 -42.68 32.73
N LEU A 362 -0.72 -42.43 32.93
CA LEU A 362 0.12 -43.25 33.81
C LEU A 362 -0.35 -43.21 35.27
N ARG A 363 -0.74 -42.03 35.77
CA ARG A 363 -1.28 -41.87 37.14
C ARG A 363 -2.62 -42.57 37.31
N ASN A 364 -3.42 -42.66 36.26
CA ASN A 364 -4.67 -43.41 36.22
C ASN A 364 -4.47 -44.94 36.18
N GLY A 365 -3.23 -45.43 36.20
CA GLY A 365 -2.90 -46.86 36.26
C GLY A 365 -2.80 -47.55 34.90
N ASN A 366 -2.84 -46.81 33.78
CA ASN A 366 -2.68 -47.40 32.46
C ASN A 366 -1.24 -47.88 32.22
N SER A 367 -1.10 -48.92 31.39
CA SER A 367 0.21 -49.42 30.99
C SER A 367 0.97 -48.36 30.19
N PRO A 368 2.32 -48.29 30.27
CA PRO A 368 3.12 -47.30 29.54
C PRO A 368 2.80 -47.14 28.05
N GLN A 369 2.53 -48.24 27.34
CA GLN A 369 2.16 -48.20 25.92
C GLN A 369 0.76 -47.65 25.71
N ALA A 370 -0.20 -48.07 26.55
CA ALA A 370 -1.58 -47.57 26.48
C ALA A 370 -1.64 -46.07 26.83
N SER A 371 -0.86 -45.62 27.80
CA SER A 371 -0.76 -44.20 28.19
C SER A 371 -0.18 -43.33 27.07
N ILE A 372 0.83 -43.82 26.33
CA ILE A 372 1.37 -43.13 25.16
C ILE A 372 0.28 -42.99 24.09
N GLN A 373 -0.39 -44.09 23.73
CA GLN A 373 -1.43 -44.06 22.71
C GLN A 373 -2.59 -43.12 23.08
N ALA A 374 -3.11 -43.26 24.31
CA ALA A 374 -4.20 -42.42 24.82
C ALA A 374 -3.79 -40.94 24.93
N GLY A 375 -2.54 -40.68 25.32
CA GLY A 375 -1.99 -39.32 25.40
C GLY A 375 -2.00 -38.61 24.04
N TYR A 376 -1.47 -39.25 23.00
CA TYR A 376 -1.48 -38.69 21.64
C TYR A 376 -2.90 -38.53 21.07
N GLU A 377 -3.77 -39.52 21.28
CA GLU A 377 -5.14 -39.49 20.77
C GLU A 377 -5.97 -38.36 21.40
N LYS A 378 -5.87 -38.18 22.72
CA LYS A 378 -6.61 -37.13 23.44
C LYS A 378 -6.01 -35.74 23.25
N ALA A 379 -4.68 -35.62 23.18
CA ALA A 379 -4.03 -34.34 22.95
C ALA A 379 -4.22 -33.82 21.52
N PHE A 380 -4.44 -34.71 20.55
CA PHE A 380 -4.60 -34.33 19.14
C PHE A 380 -5.72 -33.30 18.92
N SER A 381 -6.91 -33.50 19.49
CA SER A 381 -8.03 -32.57 19.29
C SER A 381 -7.73 -31.19 19.85
N THR A 382 -7.20 -31.11 21.07
CA THR A 382 -6.84 -29.85 21.72
C THR A 382 -5.76 -29.08 20.93
N ILE A 383 -4.73 -29.80 20.45
CA ILE A 383 -3.66 -29.20 19.66
C ILE A 383 -4.17 -28.74 18.29
N ALA A 384 -5.03 -29.55 17.65
CA ALA A 384 -5.63 -29.18 16.38
C ALA A 384 -6.52 -27.95 16.53
N ASP A 385 -7.38 -27.89 17.54
CA ASP A 385 -8.29 -26.77 17.77
C ASP A 385 -7.52 -25.45 18.01
N ALA A 386 -6.47 -25.48 18.85
CA ALA A 386 -5.65 -24.31 19.14
C ALA A 386 -4.85 -23.82 17.91
N ASN A 387 -4.33 -24.74 17.10
CA ASN A 387 -3.56 -24.38 15.91
C ASN A 387 -4.46 -23.97 14.73
N ILE A 388 -5.61 -24.60 14.53
CA ILE A 388 -6.56 -24.23 13.47
C ILE A 388 -7.10 -22.82 13.70
N THR A 389 -7.46 -22.47 14.93
CA THR A 389 -7.91 -21.11 15.27
C THR A 389 -6.83 -20.06 14.99
N THR A 390 -5.58 -20.37 15.33
CA THR A 390 -4.43 -19.49 15.03
C THR A 390 -4.14 -19.41 13.53
N LEU A 391 -4.29 -20.52 12.80
CA LEU A 391 -4.11 -20.57 11.36
C LEU A 391 -5.15 -19.74 10.63
N ILE A 392 -6.41 -19.73 11.09
CA ILE A 392 -7.46 -18.86 10.58
C ILE A 392 -7.05 -17.39 10.72
N ALA A 393 -6.52 -16.99 11.89
CA ALA A 393 -6.01 -15.64 12.09
C ALA A 393 -4.85 -15.32 11.12
N ALA A 394 -3.91 -16.24 10.94
CA ALA A 394 -2.81 -16.08 9.98
C ALA A 394 -3.30 -15.92 8.54
N VAL A 395 -4.33 -16.67 8.11
CA VAL A 395 -4.95 -16.55 6.78
C VAL A 395 -5.63 -15.20 6.58
N VAL A 396 -6.33 -14.70 7.61
CA VAL A 396 -6.92 -13.35 7.58
C VAL A 396 -5.83 -12.29 7.46
N LEU A 397 -4.76 -12.40 8.25
CA LEU A 397 -3.60 -11.49 8.17
C LEU A 397 -2.87 -11.59 6.81
N LEU A 398 -2.82 -12.76 6.18
CA LEU A 398 -2.27 -12.94 4.84
C LEU A 398 -3.11 -12.25 3.75
N SER A 399 -4.44 -12.29 3.93
CA SER A 399 -5.41 -11.77 2.96
C SER A 399 -5.55 -10.25 3.01
N TYR A 400 -5.53 -9.67 4.22
CA TYR A 400 -5.76 -8.24 4.45
C TYR A 400 -4.55 -7.48 4.97
N GLY A 401 -3.52 -8.17 5.47
CA GLY A 401 -2.29 -7.56 5.95
C GLY A 401 -1.42 -7.08 4.81
N THR A 402 -0.68 -6.00 5.07
CA THR A 402 0.25 -5.38 4.12
C THR A 402 1.66 -5.34 4.70
N GLY A 403 2.68 -5.34 3.83
CA GLY A 403 4.09 -5.26 4.21
C GLY A 403 4.51 -6.22 5.32
N ALA A 404 4.92 -5.66 6.45
CA ALA A 404 5.36 -6.33 7.68
C ALA A 404 4.39 -7.40 8.19
N ILE A 405 3.10 -7.09 8.26
CA ILE A 405 2.07 -7.98 8.83
C ILE A 405 1.91 -9.22 7.96
N LYS A 406 2.02 -9.07 6.64
CA LYS A 406 1.96 -10.18 5.70
C LYS A 406 3.17 -11.11 5.87
N GLY A 407 4.37 -10.55 6.06
CA GLY A 407 5.58 -11.33 6.37
C GLY A 407 5.44 -12.14 7.66
N PHE A 408 4.96 -11.51 8.74
CA PHE A 408 4.62 -12.20 10.00
C PHE A 408 3.62 -13.33 9.76
N ALA A 409 2.53 -13.06 9.02
CA ALA A 409 1.48 -14.04 8.75
C ALA A 409 1.97 -15.26 7.97
N VAL A 410 2.86 -15.07 6.98
CA VAL A 410 3.51 -16.17 6.24
C VAL A 410 4.30 -17.07 7.19
N THR A 411 5.18 -16.47 8.00
CA THR A 411 6.00 -17.24 8.96
C THR A 411 5.17 -17.97 10.00
N LEU A 412 4.10 -17.33 10.50
CA LEU A 412 3.18 -17.93 11.46
C LEU A 412 2.42 -19.10 10.85
N ALA A 413 1.85 -18.95 9.66
CA ALA A 413 1.10 -20.01 8.99
C ALA A 413 1.97 -21.24 8.70
N ILE A 414 3.17 -21.02 8.15
CA ILE A 414 4.13 -22.10 7.90
C ILE A 414 4.52 -22.78 9.21
N GLY A 415 4.90 -21.99 10.23
CA GLY A 415 5.34 -22.52 11.51
C GLY A 415 4.27 -23.32 12.24
N ILE A 416 2.99 -22.95 12.14
CA ILE A 416 1.88 -23.74 12.70
C ILE A 416 1.75 -25.09 12.00
N VAL A 417 1.77 -25.10 10.67
CA VAL A 417 1.60 -26.33 9.88
C VAL A 417 2.77 -27.29 10.11
N THR A 418 4.00 -26.78 10.09
CA THR A 418 5.20 -27.60 10.34
C THR A 418 5.26 -28.05 11.80
N SER A 419 4.88 -27.19 12.75
CA SER A 419 4.81 -27.52 14.17
C SER A 419 3.85 -28.67 14.44
N MET A 420 2.60 -28.58 13.96
CA MET A 420 1.61 -29.65 14.10
C MET A 420 2.13 -30.97 13.53
N PHE A 421 2.75 -30.94 12.35
CA PHE A 421 3.33 -32.12 11.73
C PHE A 421 4.42 -32.75 12.61
N THR A 422 5.39 -31.95 13.07
CA THR A 422 6.50 -32.43 13.91
C THR A 422 6.05 -32.91 15.29
N ALA A 423 5.11 -32.20 15.94
CA ALA A 423 4.64 -32.50 17.29
C ALA A 423 3.68 -33.69 17.36
N ILE A 424 2.94 -33.99 16.28
CA ILE A 424 1.96 -35.10 16.27
C ILE A 424 2.56 -36.34 15.62
N LEU A 425 3.18 -36.21 14.44
CA LEU A 425 3.71 -37.34 13.70
C LEU A 425 5.18 -37.60 14.03
N GLY A 426 6.00 -36.54 14.11
CA GLY A 426 7.43 -36.65 14.38
C GLY A 426 7.73 -37.26 15.75
N THR A 427 7.26 -36.63 16.82
CA THR A 427 7.47 -37.13 18.20
C THR A 427 6.86 -38.51 18.42
N ARG A 428 5.67 -38.78 17.87
CA ARG A 428 5.02 -40.10 17.97
C ARG A 428 5.84 -41.18 17.28
N ALA A 429 6.39 -40.91 16.10
CA ALA A 429 7.25 -41.85 15.38
C ALA A 429 8.52 -42.16 16.19
N VAL A 430 9.17 -41.14 16.76
CA VAL A 430 10.38 -41.30 17.56
C VAL A 430 10.10 -42.03 18.87
N ILE A 431 9.03 -41.68 19.58
CA ILE A 431 8.62 -42.36 20.83
C ILE A 431 8.23 -43.81 20.56
N ASN A 432 7.49 -44.09 19.48
CA ASN A 432 7.18 -45.45 19.07
C ASN A 432 8.44 -46.23 18.65
N LEU A 433 9.46 -45.59 18.08
CA LEU A 433 10.72 -46.26 17.76
C LEU A 433 11.51 -46.63 19.02
N ILE A 434 11.51 -45.76 20.05
CA ILE A 434 12.26 -45.98 21.30
C ILE A 434 11.54 -46.99 22.20
N TYR A 435 10.22 -46.88 22.31
CA TYR A 435 9.40 -47.63 23.27
C TYR A 435 8.54 -48.72 22.63
N GLY A 436 8.32 -48.72 21.32
CA GLY A 436 7.45 -49.69 20.64
C GLY A 436 7.95 -51.12 20.79
N GLY A 437 7.02 -52.02 21.14
CA GLY A 437 7.31 -53.46 21.29
C GLY A 437 8.12 -53.85 22.52
N ARG A 438 8.55 -52.90 23.38
CA ARG A 438 9.30 -53.19 24.62
C ARG A 438 8.40 -53.15 25.85
N ARG A 439 8.51 -54.16 26.72
CA ARG A 439 7.89 -54.16 28.06
C ARG A 439 8.72 -53.27 28.98
N VAL A 440 8.36 -51.99 29.06
CA VAL A 440 9.06 -51.02 29.92
C VAL A 440 8.26 -50.85 31.21
N ALA A 441 8.94 -50.98 32.36
CA ALA A 441 8.30 -50.88 33.68
C ALA A 441 8.03 -49.44 34.13
N ARG A 442 8.79 -48.45 33.61
CA ARG A 442 8.65 -47.02 33.91
C ARG A 442 9.05 -46.16 32.71
N LEU A 443 8.30 -45.10 32.42
CA LEU A 443 8.67 -44.09 31.44
C LEU A 443 9.58 -43.04 32.10
N ALA A 444 10.64 -42.64 31.39
CA ALA A 444 11.51 -41.54 31.81
C ALA A 444 10.95 -40.21 31.27
N ILE A 445 9.75 -39.87 31.77
CA ILE A 445 9.00 -38.66 31.41
C ILE A 445 8.99 -37.65 32.54
#